data_AF-A0A3M1B0V8-F1
#
_entry.id   AF-A0A3M1B0V8-F1
#
_cell.length_a   1.000
_cell.length_b   1.000
_cell.length_c   1.000
_cell.angle_alpha   90.00
_cell.angle_beta   90.00
_cell.angle_gamma   90.00
#
_symmetry.space_group_name_H-M   'P 1'
#
loop_
_entity.id
_entity.type
_entity.pdbx_description
1 polymer ?
#
loop_
_entity_poly.entity_id
_entity_poly.type
_entity_poly.pdbx_seq_one_letter_code
_entity_poly.pdbx_strand_id
1 'polypeptide(L)' 'CHGQPEQDIAPETLQTLAERYPEDAAKGYKAGELRGIWSVSFNQK' A
#
# COMPACT_ATOMS: atom_id res chain seq x y z
N CYS A 1 -1.78 5.38 -6.06
CA CYS A 1 -1.01 4.17 -5.68
C CYS A 1 -1.74 3.21 -4.73
N HIS A 2 -2.56 3.69 -3.78
CA HIS A 2 -3.22 2.82 -2.79
C HIS A 2 -4.75 2.77 -2.90
N GLY A 3 -5.36 3.42 -3.91
CA GLY A 3 -6.81 3.38 -4.14
C GLY A 3 -7.27 2.14 -4.91
N GLN A 4 -8.47 2.18 -5.48
CA GLN A 4 -9.03 1.09 -6.27
C GLN A 4 -8.18 0.83 -7.53
N PRO A 5 -7.75 -0.43 -7.79
CA PRO A 5 -7.10 -0.78 -9.04
C PRO A 5 -7.96 -0.39 -10.26
N GLU A 6 -7.30 0.02 -11.34
CA GLU A 6 -7.90 0.39 -12.62
C GLU A 6 -8.83 1.62 -12.57
N GLN A 7 -8.97 2.26 -11.40
CA GLN A 7 -9.75 3.48 -11.20
C GLN A 7 -8.87 4.60 -10.64
N ASP A 8 -8.25 4.37 -9.47
CA ASP A 8 -7.46 5.37 -8.75
C ASP A 8 -5.94 5.17 -8.94
N ILE A 9 -5.55 4.08 -9.62
CA ILE A 9 -4.15 3.73 -9.88
C ILE A 9 -3.98 3.59 -11.40
N ALA A 10 -3.06 4.39 -11.95
CA ALA A 10 -2.74 4.35 -13.37
C ALA A 10 -2.23 2.95 -13.79
N PRO A 11 -2.55 2.48 -15.01
CA PRO A 11 -2.15 1.16 -15.50
C PRO A 11 -0.64 0.90 -15.46
N GLU A 12 0.19 1.88 -15.84
CA GLU A 12 1.65 1.76 -15.85
C GLU A 12 2.21 1.60 -14.41
N THR A 13 1.54 2.24 -13.45
CA THR A 13 1.85 2.08 -12.03
C THR A 13 1.46 0.70 -11.53
N LEU A 14 0.29 0.19 -11.92
CA LEU A 14 -0.15 -1.17 -11.56
C LEU A 14 0.80 -2.23 -12.11
N GLN A 15 1.24 -2.09 -13.36
CA GLN A 15 2.23 -2.98 -13.96
C GLN A 15 3.52 -3.01 -13.15
N THR A 16 4.08 -1.83 -12.84
CA THR A 16 5.30 -1.72 -12.03
C THR A 16 5.11 -2.33 -10.64
N LEU A 17 3.96 -2.10 -9.99
CA LEU A 17 3.67 -2.67 -8.68
C LEU A 17 3.57 -4.19 -8.73
N ALA A 18 2.91 -4.76 -9.76
CA ALA A 18 2.78 -6.20 -9.93
C ALA A 18 4.14 -6.89 -10.15
N GLU A 19 5.05 -6.26 -10.88
CA GLU A 19 6.40 -6.79 -11.12
C GLU A 19 7.28 -6.73 -9.87
N ARG A 20 7.21 -5.63 -9.11
CA ARG A 20 8.12 -5.39 -7.96
C ARG A 20 7.59 -5.92 -6.64
N TYR A 21 6.27 -5.99 -6.50
CA TYR A 21 5.56 -6.38 -5.29
C TYR A 21 4.38 -7.30 -5.66
N PRO A 22 4.65 -8.55 -6.10
CA PRO A 22 3.62 -9.46 -6.59
C PRO A 22 2.55 -9.81 -5.55
N GLU A 23 2.85 -9.68 -4.27
CA GLU A 23 1.95 -9.92 -3.14
C GLU A 23 1.45 -8.62 -2.48
N ASP A 24 1.51 -7.48 -3.18
CA ASP A 24 1.11 -6.18 -2.64
C ASP A 24 -0.38 -6.14 -2.26
N ALA A 25 -0.63 -6.14 -0.95
CA ALA A 25 -1.95 -5.99 -0.36
C ALA A 25 -2.36 -4.52 -0.12
N ALA A 26 -1.51 -3.55 -0.42
CA ALA A 26 -1.75 -2.14 -0.09
C ALA A 26 -2.59 -1.38 -1.13
N LYS A 27 -3.73 -1.93 -1.56
CA LYS A 27 -4.61 -1.33 -2.58
C LYS A 27 -6.06 -1.31 -2.09
N GLY A 28 -6.89 -0.51 -2.74
CA GLY A 28 -8.32 -0.41 -2.45
C GLY A 28 -8.72 0.54 -1.32
N TYR A 29 -7.78 1.32 -0.77
CA TYR A 29 -8.07 2.26 0.32
C TYR A 29 -8.96 3.42 -0.13
N LYS A 30 -9.83 3.86 0.77
CA LYS A 30 -10.64 5.09 0.66
C LYS A 30 -10.16 6.18 1.60
N ALA A 31 -10.59 7.40 1.34
CA ALA A 31 -10.30 8.54 2.21
C ALA A 31 -10.83 8.28 3.63
N GLY A 32 -9.95 8.43 4.63
CA GLY A 32 -10.27 8.23 6.04
C GLY A 32 -10.03 6.80 6.56
N GLU A 33 -9.68 5.84 5.70
CA GLU A 33 -9.34 4.48 6.15
C GLU A 33 -7.93 4.43 6.78
N LEU A 34 -7.80 3.59 7.81
CA LEU A 34 -6.53 3.39 8.50
C LEU A 34 -5.56 2.61 7.61
N ARG A 35 -4.45 3.25 7.22
CA ARG A 35 -3.43 2.63 6.35
C ARG A 35 -2.45 1.71 7.08
N GLY A 36 -2.26 1.94 8.37
CA GLY A 36 -1.28 1.22 9.19
C GLY A 36 -0.91 2.03 10.43
N ILE A 37 0.02 1.49 11.22
CA ILE A 37 0.51 2.11 12.45
C ILE A 37 2.01 1.87 12.59
N TRP A 38 2.70 2.82 13.23
CA TRP A 38 4.09 2.65 13.62
C TRP A 38 4.15 1.93 14.96
N SER A 39 4.97 0.89 15.04
CA SER A 39 5.27 0.18 16.28
C SER A 39 6.75 0.36 16.60
N VAL A 40 7.07 0.90 17.78
CA VAL A 40 8.43 1.21 18.21
C VAL A 40 8.66 0.60 19.59
N SER A 41 9.72 -0.20 19.74
CA SER A 41 10.15 -0.81 20.99
C SER A 41 11.60 -0.44 21.27
N PHE A 42 11.90 -0.02 22.50
CA PHE A 42 13.26 0.29 22.95
C PHE A 42 13.82 -0.87 23.76
N ASN A 43 15.05 -1.29 23.45
CA ASN A 43 15.77 -2.27 24.26
C ASN A 43 16.14 -1.64 25.61
N GLN A 44 15.86 -2.35 26.71
CA GLN A 44 16.32 -1.94 28.03
C GLN A 44 17.81 -2.21 28.19
N LYS A 45 18.50 -1.35 28.92
CA LYS A 45 19.91 -1.51 29.30
C LYS A 45 20.05 -2.42 30.51
#